data_AF-A0A9Q8V2R6-F1
#
_entry.id   AF-A0A9Q8V2R6-F1
#
_cell.length_a   1.000
_cell.length_b   1.000
_cell.length_c   1.000
_cell.angle_alpha   90.00
_cell.angle_beta   90.00
_cell.angle_gamma   90.00
#
_symmetry.space_group_name_H-M   'P 1'
#
loop_
_entity.id
_entity.type
_entity.pdbx_description
1 polymer ?
#
loop_
_entity_poly.entity_id
_entity_poly.type
_entity_poly.pdbx_seq_one_letter_code
_entity_poly.pdbx_strand_id
1 'polypeptide(L)' 'MSSWLAVGHVDDIIPGTGVCALVGEAQVALFFLARPEERIAVQSITEKNA' A
#
# COMPACT_ATOMS: atom_id res chain seq x y z
N MET A 1 12.61 -13.13 -9.99
CA MET A 1 13.09 -11.76 -9.70
C MET A 1 11.89 -10.94 -9.26
N SER A 2 11.95 -10.27 -8.11
CA SER A 2 10.88 -9.36 -7.66
C SER A 2 11.12 -7.96 -8.25
N SER A 3 10.23 -7.53 -9.14
CA SER A 3 10.21 -6.15 -9.63
C SER A 3 9.48 -5.28 -8.60
N TRP A 4 10.17 -4.27 -8.08
CA TRP A 4 9.58 -3.27 -7.20
C TRP A 4 9.03 -2.11 -8.03
N LEU A 5 7.80 -1.70 -7.77
CA LEU A 5 7.18 -0.52 -8.40
C LEU A 5 7.00 0.57 -7.35
N ALA A 6 7.42 1.80 -7.67
CA ALA A 6 7.15 2.96 -6.83
C ALA A 6 5.69 3.40 -7.01
N VAL A 7 4.96 3.59 -5.90
CA VAL A 7 3.53 3.91 -5.88
C VAL A 7 3.21 5.32 -5.37
N GLY A 8 4.18 6.00 -4.75
CA GLY A 8 4.03 7.34 -4.18
C GLY A 8 5.16 7.66 -3.18
N HIS A 9 5.12 8.85 -2.58
CA HIS A 9 6.02 9.21 -1.48
C HIS A 9 5.37 8.86 -0.13
N VAL A 10 6.16 8.37 0.82
CA VAL A 10 5.64 8.00 2.15
C VAL A 10 5.06 9.19 2.90
N ASP A 11 5.62 10.39 2.68
CA ASP A 11 5.15 11.63 3.31
C ASP A 11 3.74 12.07 2.86
N ASP A 12 3.24 11.52 1.75
CA ASP A 12 1.87 11.76 1.28
C ASP A 12 0.84 10.92 2.05
N ILE A 13 1.28 9.96 2.86
CA ILE A 13 0.43 9.09 3.65
C ILE A 13 0.49 9.55 5.11
N ILE A 14 -0.67 9.87 5.68
CA ILE A 14 -0.75 10.26 7.08
C ILE A 14 -0.50 9.01 7.95
N PRO A 15 0.39 9.06 8.97
CA PRO A 15 0.58 7.95 9.89
C PRO A 15 -0.74 7.51 10.56
N GLY A 16 -0.97 6.21 10.63
CA GLY A 16 -2.22 5.61 11.13
C GLY A 16 -3.36 5.55 10.10
N THR A 17 -3.11 5.87 8.84
CA THR A 17 -4.12 5.85 7.76
C THR A 17 -3.78 4.84 6.67
N GLY A 18 -4.74 4.61 5.77
CA GLY A 18 -4.54 3.82 4.57
C GLY A 18 -4.97 4.56 3.31
N VAL A 19 -4.30 4.26 2.20
CA VAL A 19 -4.59 4.80 0.87
C VAL A 19 -4.69 3.68 -0.16
N CYS A 20 -5.48 3.90 -1.21
CA CYS A 20 -5.51 2.99 -2.36
C CYS A 20 -4.58 3.50 -3.45
N ALA A 21 -3.77 2.61 -4.02
CA ALA A 21 -2.91 2.87 -5.16
C ALA A 21 -3.22 1.89 -6.30
N LEU A 22 -3.03 2.34 -7.54
CA LEU A 22 -3.12 1.50 -8.72
C LEU A 22 -1.72 0.99 -9.10
N VAL A 23 -1.50 -0.32 -9.02
CA VAL A 23 -0.24 -1.00 -9.32
C VAL A 23 -0.45 -1.82 -10.60
N GLY A 24 -0.04 -1.26 -11.73
CA GLY A 24 -0.41 -1.81 -13.04
C GLY A 24 -1.92 -1.73 -13.25
N GLU A 25 -2.60 -2.87 -13.26
CA GLU A 25 -4.07 -2.96 -13.39
C GLU A 25 -4.76 -3.32 -12.07
N ALA A 26 -4.01 -3.52 -10.98
CA ALA A 26 -4.56 -3.95 -9.69
C ALA A 26 -4.67 -2.78 -8.70
N GLN A 27 -5.79 -2.71 -7.98
CA GLN A 27 -5.90 -1.82 -6.81
C GLN A 27 -5.26 -2.47 -5.59
N VAL A 28 -4.42 -1.71 -4.89
CA VAL A 28 -3.70 -2.15 -3.70
C VAL A 28 -3.93 -1.14 -2.58
N ALA A 29 -4.29 -1.63 -1.40
CA ALA A 29 -4.39 -0.82 -0.20
C ALA A 29 -3.04 -0.79 0.53
N LEU A 30 -2.57 0.41 0.85
CA LEU A 30 -1.34 0.67 1.59
C LEU A 30 -1.74 1.24 2.96
N PHE A 31 -1.24 0.65 4.04
CA PHE A 31 -1.52 1.12 5.39
C PHE A 31 -0.22 1.60 6.04
N PHE A 32 -0.17 2.86 6.43
CA PHE A 32 0.93 3.40 7.20
C PHE A 32 0.58 3.31 8.68
N LEU A 33 1.22 2.43 9.43
CA LEU A 33 1.00 2.28 10.85
C LEU A 33 1.60 3.47 11.61
N ALA A 34 0.90 3.98 12.62
CA ALA A 34 1.30 5.18 13.37
C ALA A 34 2.54 4.98 14.28
N ARG A 35 3.06 3.75 14.40
CA ARG A 35 4.20 3.41 15.26
C ARG A 35 5.36 2.89 14.40
N PRO A 36 6.48 3.63 14.32
CA PRO A 36 7.58 3.33 13.40
C PRO A 36 8.33 2.02 13.72
N GLU A 37 8.20 1.48 14.93
CA GLU A 37 8.75 0.17 15.30
C GLU A 37 8.06 -1.03 14.64
N GLU A 38 6.87 -0.88 14.04
CA GLU A 38 6.15 -1.95 13.35
C GLU A 38 6.20 -1.74 11.83
N ARG A 39 7.04 -2.55 11.16
CA ARG A 39 7.22 -2.54 9.70
C ARG A 39 5.89 -2.73 8.97
N ILE A 40 5.76 -2.01 7.86
CA ILE A 40 4.56 -1.88 7.02
C ILE A 40 4.08 -3.25 6.51
N ALA A 41 2.82 -3.57 6.79
CA ALA A 41 2.09 -4.65 6.14
C ALA A 41 1.39 -4.09 4.89
N VAL A 42 1.80 -4.55 3.70
CA VAL A 42 1.09 -4.28 2.46
C VAL A 42 0.15 -5.46 2.21
N GLN A 43 -1.16 -5.23 2.25
CA GLN A 43 -2.16 -6.22 1.85
C GLN A 43 -2.76 -5.82 0.50
N SER A 44 -2.47 -6.61 -0.53
CA SER A 44 -3.20 -6.53 -1.80
C SER A 44 -4.60 -7.07 -1.58
N ILE A 45 -5.61 -6.20 -1.61
CA ILE A 45 -7.02 -6.61 -1.70
C ILE A 45 -7.37 -6.61 -3.18
N THR A 46 -7.25 -7.77 -3.83
CA THR A 46 -7.79 -7.96 -5.16
C THR A 46 -9.23 -8.42 -5.01
N GLU A 47 -10.21 -7.53 -5.19
CA GLU A 47 -11.58 -7.98 -5.45
C GLU A 47 -11.56 -8.75 -6.77
N LYS A 48 -11.61 -10.08 -6.68
CA LYS A 48 -11.91 -10.93 -7.82
C LYS A 48 -13.40 -10.72 -8.10
N ASN A 49 -13.73 -9.75 -8.95
CA ASN A 49 -15.08 -9.57 -9.46
C ASN A 49 -15.61 -10.95 -9.92
N ALA A 50 -16.71 -11.36 -9.30
CA ALA A 50 -17.58 -12.41 -9.81
C ALA A 50 -18.29 -11.94 -11.08
#